data_AF-A0A453AI36-F1
#
_entry.id   AF-A0A453AI36-F1
#
_cell.length_a   1.000
_cell.length_b   1.000
_cell.length_c   1.000
_cell.angle_alpha   90.00
_cell.angle_beta   90.00
_cell.angle_gamma   90.00
#
_symmetry.space_group_name_H-M   'P 1'
#
loop_
_entity.id
_entity.type
_entity.pdbx_description
1 polymer ?
#
loop_
_entity_poly.entity_id
_entity_poly.type
_entity_poly.pdbx_seq_one_letter_code
_entity_poly.pdbx_strand_id
1 'polypeptide(L)'
;MEEKLKHYPATVNDEGMYAHSKEVAEAMLGEANVKVAPRSMGSEDFAFYAQRAVGAFFFIGVGNETTMDMVRPAHSPHFVLDEDVLPIGAAFHAAVAIEYLSRS
;
A
#
# COMPACT_ATOMS: atom_id res chain seq x y z
N MET A 1 9.46 -4.11 -35.95
CA MET A 1 10.32 -3.51 -34.90
C MET A 1 9.72 -3.95 -33.58
N GLU A 2 10.24 -5.02 -33.00
CA GLU A 2 9.84 -5.42 -31.65
C GLU A 2 10.29 -4.30 -30.72
N GLU A 3 9.34 -3.50 -30.22
CA GLU A 3 9.59 -2.71 -29.03
C GLU A 3 10.04 -3.67 -27.95
N LYS A 4 11.29 -3.52 -27.49
CA LYS A 4 11.80 -4.25 -26.32
C LYS A 4 10.89 -3.90 -25.14
N LEU A 5 9.96 -4.81 -24.82
CA LEU A 5 9.13 -4.74 -23.63
C LEU A 5 10.05 -4.54 -22.43
N LYS A 6 9.98 -3.37 -21.78
CA LYS A 6 10.71 -3.12 -20.55
C LYS A 6 10.10 -3.99 -19.46
N HIS A 7 10.93 -4.81 -18.83
CA HIS A 7 10.53 -5.52 -17.63
C HIS A 7 10.24 -4.50 -16.51
N TYR A 8 9.15 -4.72 -15.78
CA TYR A 8 8.88 -3.98 -14.56
C TYR A 8 9.92 -4.36 -13.50
N PRO A 9 10.66 -3.40 -12.93
CA PRO A 9 11.56 -3.67 -11.83
C PRO A 9 10.76 -4.09 -10.59
N ALA A 10 11.43 -4.68 -9.62
CA ALA A 10 10.80 -4.96 -8.32
C ALA A 10 10.43 -3.65 -7.63
N THR A 11 9.22 -3.58 -7.07
CA THR A 11 8.82 -2.50 -6.16
C THR A 11 9.54 -2.69 -4.83
N VAL A 12 10.49 -1.81 -4.52
CA VAL A 12 11.27 -1.83 -3.28
C VAL A 12 10.94 -0.56 -2.51
N ASN A 13 10.46 -0.72 -1.28
CA ASN A 13 10.20 0.40 -0.38
C ASN A 13 11.52 0.92 0.20
N ASP A 14 11.65 2.25 0.27
CA ASP A 14 12.68 2.89 1.08
C ASP A 14 12.44 2.61 2.57
N GLU A 15 13.50 2.30 3.32
CA GLU A 15 13.41 1.93 4.74
C GLU A 15 12.89 3.08 5.61
N GLY A 16 13.31 4.32 5.33
CA GLY A 16 12.91 5.50 6.08
C GLY A 16 11.46 5.88 5.82
N MET A 17 11.04 5.88 4.55
CA MET A 17 9.64 6.13 4.18
C MET A 17 8.71 5.03 4.68
N TYR A 18 9.15 3.76 4.63
CA TYR A 18 8.42 2.66 5.25
C TYR A 18 8.23 2.87 6.76
N ALA A 19 9.30 3.22 7.48
CA ALA A 19 9.24 3.44 8.93
C ALA A 19 8.30 4.61 9.27
N HIS A 20 8.38 5.72 8.53
CA HIS A 20 7.51 6.89 8.68
C HIS A 20 6.04 6.52 8.47
N SER A 21 5.70 5.91 7.34
CA SER A 21 4.31 5.54 7.05
C SER A 21 3.78 4.47 8.02
N LYS A 22 4.63 3.56 8.49
CA LYS A 22 4.26 2.58 9.53
C LYS A 22 3.92 3.28 10.84
N GLU A 23 4.76 4.20 11.31
CA GLU A 23 4.51 4.99 12.53
C GLU A 23 3.18 5.74 12.45
N VAL A 24 2.90 6.38 11.31
CA VAL A 24 1.63 7.07 11.07
C VAL A 24 0.45 6.10 11.09
N ALA A 25 0.56 4.95 10.42
CA ALA A 25 -0.49 3.94 10.42
C ALA A 25 -0.77 3.40 11.83
N GLU A 26 0.27 3.15 12.62
CA GLU A 26 0.15 2.64 13.99
C GLU A 26 -0.48 3.66 14.93
N ALA A 27 -0.15 4.94 14.78
CA ALA A 27 -0.77 6.03 15.52
C ALA A 27 -2.27 6.18 15.19
N MET A 28 -2.64 5.99 13.91
CA MET A 28 -4.02 6.13 13.44
C MET A 28 -4.91 4.93 13.75
N LEU A 29 -4.38 3.72 13.55
CA LEU A 29 -5.16 2.48 13.52
C LEU A 29 -4.85 1.56 14.70
N GLY A 30 -3.80 1.86 15.47
CA GLY A 30 -3.26 0.98 16.50
C GLY A 30 -2.35 -0.10 15.94
N GLU A 31 -1.30 -0.45 16.67
CA GLU A 31 -0.26 -1.41 16.25
C GLU A 31 -0.83 -2.78 15.82
N ALA A 32 -1.87 -3.26 16.49
CA ALA A 32 -2.51 -4.55 16.17
C ALA A 32 -3.14 -4.61 14.77
N ASN A 33 -3.45 -3.45 14.17
CA ASN A 33 -4.07 -3.34 12.85
C ASN A 33 -3.04 -3.11 11.74
N VAL A 34 -1.76 -2.94 12.06
CA VAL A 34 -0.68 -2.77 11.10
C VAL A 34 0.13 -4.05 11.01
N LYS A 35 0.16 -4.66 9.83
CA LYS A 35 0.80 -5.96 9.61
C LYS A 35 1.88 -5.86 8.54
N VAL A 36 2.96 -6.62 8.71
CA VAL A 36 3.97 -6.78 7.66
C VAL A 36 3.34 -7.58 6.52
N ALA A 37 3.20 -6.94 5.36
CA ALA A 37 2.73 -7.62 4.16
C ALA A 37 3.77 -8.65 3.68
N PRO A 38 3.34 -9.86 3.25
CA PRO A 38 4.25 -10.81 2.63
C PRO A 38 4.78 -10.26 1.31
N ARG A 39 5.96 -10.72 0.90
CA ARG A 39 6.48 -10.44 -0.45
C ARG A 39 5.53 -11.03 -1.50
N SER A 40 5.22 -10.26 -2.53
CA SER A 40 4.37 -10.67 -3.64
C SER A 40 5.21 -10.88 -4.90
N MET A 41 4.79 -11.83 -5.75
CA MET A 41 5.32 -12.03 -7.10
C MET A 41 4.52 -11.26 -8.16
N GLY A 42 3.53 -10.46 -7.74
CA GLY A 42 2.80 -9.55 -8.62
C GLY A 42 3.71 -8.47 -9.20
N SER A 43 3.38 -8.01 -10.41
CA SER A 43 4.05 -6.88 -11.05
C SER A 43 3.32 -5.59 -10.74
N GLU A 44 4.06 -4.53 -10.42
CA GLU A 44 3.51 -3.20 -10.07
C GLU A 44 4.41 -2.12 -10.68
N ASP A 45 3.82 -1.17 -11.39
CA ASP A 45 4.56 -0.14 -12.11
C ASP A 45 5.02 1.03 -11.22
N PHE A 46 4.48 1.09 -10.00
CA PHE A 46 4.97 1.98 -8.94
C PHE A 46 6.48 1.86 -8.73
N ALA A 47 7.08 0.69 -9.03
CA ALA A 47 8.52 0.46 -9.00
C ALA A 47 9.32 1.52 -9.78
N PHE A 48 8.80 2.06 -10.89
CA PHE A 48 9.49 3.10 -11.65
C PHE A 48 9.55 4.45 -10.95
N TYR A 49 8.59 4.75 -10.06
CA TYR A 49 8.63 5.91 -9.18
C TYR A 49 9.61 5.68 -8.03
N ALA A 50 9.55 4.51 -7.39
CA ALA A 50 10.44 4.14 -6.28
C ALA A 50 11.93 4.10 -6.68
N GLN A 51 12.25 3.89 -7.97
CA GLN A 51 13.63 4.02 -8.48
C GLN A 51 14.15 5.46 -8.56
N ARG A 52 13.26 6.46 -8.55
CA ARG A 52 13.60 7.88 -8.78
C ARG A 52 13.36 8.78 -7.58
N ALA A 53 12.50 8.37 -6.66
CA ALA A 53 12.16 9.11 -5.47
C ALA A 53 12.06 8.17 -4.27
N VAL A 54 12.36 8.71 -3.09
CA VAL A 54 12.07 8.06 -1.81
C VAL A 54 10.58 7.78 -1.75
N GLY A 55 10.20 6.50 -1.73
CA GLY A 55 8.81 6.09 -1.81
C GLY A 55 8.58 4.77 -1.10
N ALA A 56 7.34 4.56 -0.66
CA ALA A 56 6.89 3.31 -0.09
C ALA A 56 5.48 2.98 -0.57
N PHE A 57 5.26 1.70 -0.83
CA PHE A 57 4.03 1.10 -1.32
C PHE A 57 3.44 0.21 -0.23
N PHE A 58 2.13 0.32 -0.02
CA PHE A 58 1.42 -0.37 1.05
C PHE A 58 0.12 -0.97 0.54
N PHE A 59 -0.32 -2.03 1.19
CA PHE A 59 -1.67 -2.57 1.01
C PHE A 59 -2.57 -2.05 2.11
N ILE A 60 -3.82 -1.76 1.75
CA ILE A 60 -4.89 -1.47 2.69
C ILE A 60 -5.86 -2.64 2.65
N GLY A 61 -6.14 -3.22 3.83
CA GLY A 61 -7.05 -4.36 3.94
C GLY A 61 -8.46 -3.99 3.50
N VAL A 62 -9.03 -4.74 2.56
CA VAL A 62 -10.32 -4.43 1.91
C VAL A 62 -11.51 -5.21 2.48
N GLY A 63 -11.34 -5.83 3.65
CA GLY A 63 -12.38 -6.63 4.30
C GLY A 63 -12.34 -6.46 5.82
N ASN A 64 -13.47 -6.76 6.46
CA ASN A 64 -13.68 -6.70 7.89
C ASN A 64 -13.90 -8.10 8.49
N GLU A 65 -14.15 -8.20 9.79
CA GLU A 65 -14.35 -9.48 10.49
C GLU A 65 -15.44 -10.38 9.89
N THR A 66 -16.46 -9.78 9.26
CA THR A 66 -17.59 -10.48 8.65
C THR A 66 -17.41 -10.77 7.15
N THR A 67 -16.54 -10.01 6.46
CA THR A 67 -16.36 -10.10 5.01
C THR A 67 -15.03 -10.74 4.60
N MET A 68 -14.08 -10.91 5.53
CA MET A 68 -12.71 -11.38 5.24
C MET A 68 -12.68 -12.68 4.42
N ASP A 69 -13.52 -13.67 4.77
CA ASP A 69 -13.58 -14.96 4.09
C ASP A 69 -14.24 -14.89 2.69
N MET A 70 -14.96 -13.79 2.42
CA MET A 70 -15.61 -13.53 1.15
C MET A 70 -14.74 -12.73 0.19
N VAL A 71 -13.70 -12.05 0.69
CA VAL A 71 -12.77 -11.27 -0.15
C VAL A 71 -12.13 -12.20 -1.18
N ARG A 72 -12.29 -11.83 -2.45
CA ARG A 72 -11.64 -12.51 -3.58
C ARG A 72 -10.37 -11.74 -3.96
N PRO A 73 -9.38 -12.37 -4.60
CA PRO A 73 -8.18 -11.66 -5.00
C PRO A 73 -8.48 -10.59 -6.05
N ALA A 74 -7.60 -9.59 -6.14
CA ALA A 74 -7.57 -8.69 -7.29
C ALA A 74 -7.51 -9.52 -8.60
N HIS A 75 -8.13 -9.01 -9.66
CA HIS A 75 -8.37 -9.68 -10.95
C HIS A 75 -9.45 -10.78 -10.97
N SER A 76 -10.09 -11.11 -9.84
CA SER A 76 -11.29 -11.95 -9.86
C SER A 76 -12.51 -11.17 -10.36
N PRO A 77 -13.41 -11.75 -11.19
CA PRO A 77 -14.70 -11.12 -11.55
C PRO A 77 -15.66 -10.99 -10.35
N HIS A 78 -15.32 -11.61 -9.22
CA HIS A 78 -16.07 -11.55 -7.96
C HIS A 78 -15.37 -10.70 -6.91
N PHE A 79 -14.36 -9.91 -7.30
CA PHE A 79 -13.72 -8.96 -6.39
C PHE A 79 -14.73 -7.89 -5.97
N VAL A 80 -14.94 -7.78 -4.66
CA VAL A 80 -15.70 -6.73 -4.01
C VAL A 80 -14.90 -6.32 -2.77
N LEU A 81 -14.79 -5.02 -2.52
CA LEU A 81 -14.20 -4.49 -1.30
C LEU A 81 -15.29 -4.05 -0.33
N ASP A 82 -14.96 -4.03 0.95
CA ASP A 82 -15.71 -3.32 1.98
C ASP A 82 -15.43 -1.82 1.87
N GLU A 83 -16.43 -1.03 1.45
CA GLU A 83 -16.30 0.41 1.22
C GLU A 83 -16.01 1.23 2.49
N ASP A 84 -16.22 0.66 3.68
CA ASP A 84 -15.83 1.28 4.94
C ASP A 84 -14.30 1.48 5.03
N VAL A 85 -13.52 0.83 4.17
CA VAL A 85 -12.08 1.08 4.02
C VAL A 85 -11.74 2.41 3.33
N LEU A 86 -12.63 2.95 2.51
CA LEU A 86 -12.31 4.11 1.67
C LEU A 86 -11.92 5.35 2.51
N PRO A 87 -12.65 5.71 3.60
CA PRO A 87 -12.24 6.79 4.49
C PRO A 87 -10.91 6.51 5.18
N ILE A 88 -10.62 5.25 5.55
CA ILE A 88 -9.35 4.84 6.17
C ILE A 88 -8.19 5.10 5.22
N GLY A 89 -8.33 4.67 3.95
CA GLY A 89 -7.30 4.87 2.95
C GLY A 89 -7.05 6.33 2.63
N ALA A 90 -8.11 7.14 2.52
CA ALA A 90 -7.99 8.58 2.30
C ALA A 90 -7.30 9.28 3.48
N ALA A 91 -7.73 8.97 4.71
CA ALA A 91 -7.15 9.55 5.92
C ALA A 91 -5.67 9.16 6.07
N PHE A 92 -5.32 7.89 5.81
CA PHE A 92 -3.95 7.42 5.92
C PHE A 92 -3.00 8.17 4.95
N HIS A 93 -3.39 8.32 3.68
CA HIS A 93 -2.56 9.08 2.72
C HIS A 93 -2.40 10.54 3.13
N ALA A 94 -3.48 11.19 3.60
CA ALA A 94 -3.42 12.57 4.07
C ALA A 94 -2.51 12.72 5.30
N ALA A 95 -2.64 11.82 6.27
CA ALA A 95 -1.83 11.82 7.48
C ALA A 95 -0.34 11.58 7.17
N VAL A 96 0.00 10.62 6.31
CA VAL A 96 1.40 10.38 5.91
C VAL A 96 2.02 11.64 5.31
N ALA A 97 1.29 12.36 4.45
CA ALA A 97 1.76 13.59 3.85
C ALA A 97 1.90 14.73 4.87
N ILE A 98 0.90 14.94 5.73
CA ILE A 98 0.92 15.98 6.76
C ILE A 98 2.09 15.74 7.72
N GLU A 99 2.23 14.53 8.25
CA GLU A 99 3.28 14.18 9.21
C GLU A 99 4.68 14.23 8.59
N TYR A 100 4.81 13.94 7.29
CA TYR A 100 6.09 14.09 6.59
C TYR A 100 6.48 15.58 6.49
N LEU A 101 5.52 16.44 6.13
CA LEU A 101 5.75 17.87 5.95
C LEU A 101 5.91 18.64 7.27
N SER A 102 5.32 18.15 8.37
CA SER A 102 5.46 18.77 9.70
C SER A 102 6.80 18.45 10.38
N ARG A 103 7.48 17.38 9.94
CA ARG A 103 8.85 17.02 10.39
C ARG A 103 9.96 17.68 9.57
N SER A 104 9.59 18.41 8.51
CA SER A 104 10.52 19.08 7.58
C SER A 104 10.99 20.44 8.06
#